data_AF-A0A965PNE2-F1
#
_entry.id   AF-A0A965PNE2-F1
#
_cell.length_a   1.000
_cell.length_b   1.000
_cell.length_c   1.000
_cell.angle_alpha   90.00
_cell.angle_beta   90.00
_cell.angle_gamma   90.00
#
_symmetry.space_group_name_H-M   'P 1'
#
loop_
_entity.id
_entity.type
_entity.pdbx_description
1 polymer ?
#
loop_
_entity_poly.entity_id
_entity_poly.type
_entity_poly.pdbx_seq_one_letter_code
_entity_poly.pdbx_strand_id
1 'polypeptide(L)'
;MNRRRLTEDEIARNKRRANEKRKLHRLWAGDSTFAEICEEMGMTAEAVRAFATSLGLGHREEPEFYLPSLEEIRLATARIRAGWSQTEREARLEAARTVRMNEPTGHDNE
;
A
#
# COMPACT_ATOMS: atom_id res chain seq x y z
N MET A 1 46.93 1.03 -19.38
CA MET A 1 45.92 0.62 -18.38
C MET A 1 45.08 -0.51 -18.96
N ASN A 2 45.32 -1.75 -18.52
CA ASN A 2 44.61 -2.93 -19.02
C ASN A 2 43.23 -3.01 -18.33
N ARG A 3 42.13 -2.71 -19.03
CA ARG A 3 40.77 -2.86 -18.48
C ARG A 3 40.42 -4.35 -18.47
N ARG A 4 40.43 -4.97 -17.29
CA ARG A 4 39.91 -6.33 -17.10
C ARG A 4 38.46 -6.40 -17.60
N ARG A 5 38.14 -7.36 -18.47
CA ARG A 5 36.76 -7.66 -18.85
C ARG A 5 36.06 -8.30 -17.65
N LEU A 6 34.91 -7.74 -17.28
CA LEU A 6 34.03 -8.30 -16.25
C LEU A 6 33.40 -9.59 -16.76
N THR A 7 33.21 -10.57 -15.88
CA THR A 7 32.46 -11.78 -16.21
C THR A 7 30.96 -11.49 -16.30
N GLU A 8 30.20 -12.39 -16.93
CA GLU A 8 28.74 -12.26 -17.04
C GLU A 8 28.07 -12.17 -15.66
N ASP A 9 28.54 -12.96 -14.69
CA ASP A 9 28.06 -12.93 -13.31
C ASP A 9 28.35 -11.59 -12.61
N GLU A 10 29.53 -11.02 -12.84
CA GLU A 10 29.88 -9.69 -12.31
C GLU A 10 28.97 -8.61 -12.91
N ILE A 11 28.68 -8.69 -14.21
CA ILE A 11 27.75 -7.79 -14.88
C ILE A 11 26.33 -7.95 -14.33
N ALA A 12 25.84 -9.18 -14.16
CA ALA A 12 24.51 -9.45 -13.63
C ALA A 12 24.35 -8.95 -12.19
N ARG A 13 25.33 -9.19 -11.32
CA ARG A 13 25.36 -8.68 -9.94
C ARG A 13 25.36 -7.15 -9.90
N ASN A 14 26.20 -6.52 -10.73
CA ASN A 14 26.24 -5.06 -10.82
C ASN A 14 24.91 -4.46 -11.30
N LYS A 15 24.27 -5.09 -12.29
CA LYS A 15 22.93 -4.69 -12.76
C LYS A 15 21.87 -4.81 -11.66
N ARG A 16 21.84 -5.93 -10.93
CA ARG A 16 20.90 -6.13 -9.82
C ARG A 16 21.09 -5.04 -8.76
N ARG A 17 22.34 -4.82 -8.32
CA ARG A 17 22.66 -3.79 -7.33
C ARG A 17 22.27 -2.39 -7.81
N ALA A 18 22.50 -2.06 -9.09
CA ALA A 18 22.11 -0.77 -9.64
C ALA A 18 20.58 -0.61 -9.68
N ASN A 19 19.84 -1.67 -9.99
CA ASN A 19 18.38 -1.65 -9.99
C ASN A 19 17.82 -1.50 -8.58
N GLU A 20 18.35 -2.23 -7.60
CA GLU A 20 17.98 -2.10 -6.18
C GLU A 20 18.19 -0.68 -5.67
N LYS A 21 19.35 -0.06 -6.01
CA LYS A 21 19.61 1.34 -5.65
C LYS A 21 18.58 2.30 -6.25
N ARG A 22 18.27 2.16 -7.54
CA ARG A 22 17.27 3.01 -8.22
C ARG A 22 15.87 2.79 -7.63
N LYS A 23 15.53 1.54 -7.32
CA LYS A 23 14.26 1.17 -6.70
C LYS A 23 14.11 1.84 -5.35
N LEU A 24 15.12 1.69 -4.48
CA LEU A 24 15.12 2.32 -3.16
C LEU A 24 15.04 3.84 -3.27
N HIS A 25 15.82 4.48 -4.16
CA HIS A 25 15.71 5.94 -4.37
C HIS A 25 14.30 6.40 -4.76
N ARG A 26 13.64 5.67 -5.67
CA ARG A 26 12.29 6.01 -6.11
C ARG A 26 11.28 5.87 -4.97
N LEU A 27 11.32 4.76 -4.27
CA LEU A 27 10.45 4.49 -3.13
C LEU A 27 10.69 5.51 -2.01
N TRP A 28 11.95 5.83 -1.73
CA TRP A 28 12.37 6.77 -0.69
C TRP A 28 12.00 8.23 -0.99
N ALA A 29 11.72 8.58 -2.24
CA ALA A 29 11.26 9.92 -2.63
C ALA A 29 9.75 10.00 -2.86
N GLY A 30 9.05 8.87 -3.00
CA GLY A 30 7.60 8.83 -3.19
C GLY A 30 6.82 8.78 -1.87
N ASP A 31 5.52 8.53 -1.94
CA ASP A 31 4.59 8.55 -0.79
C ASP A 31 4.47 7.21 -0.05
N SER A 32 5.30 6.22 -0.38
CA SER A 32 5.22 4.89 0.25
C SER A 32 5.52 4.93 1.75
N THR A 33 4.77 4.18 2.55
CA THR A 33 5.10 4.03 3.97
C THR A 33 6.41 3.27 4.15
N PHE A 34 7.08 3.43 5.29
CA PHE A 34 8.32 2.69 5.51
C PHE A 34 8.10 1.17 5.50
N ALA A 35 6.93 0.71 5.94
CA ALA A 35 6.52 -0.69 5.87
C ALA A 35 6.41 -1.19 4.42
N GLU A 36 5.73 -0.42 3.54
CA GLU A 36 5.63 -0.74 2.12
C GLU A 36 7.00 -0.79 1.44
N ILE A 37 7.92 0.12 1.81
CA ILE A 37 9.29 0.10 1.29
C ILE A 37 10.00 -1.19 1.68
N CYS A 38 9.83 -1.66 2.93
CA CYS A 38 10.44 -2.90 3.40
C CYS A 38 9.91 -4.12 2.65
N GLU A 39 8.59 -4.20 2.49
CA GLU A 39 7.92 -5.26 1.73
C GLU A 39 8.39 -5.27 0.27
N GLU A 40 8.34 -4.12 -0.38
CA GLU A 40 8.67 -3.98 -1.79
C GLU A 40 10.16 -4.23 -2.07
N MET A 41 11.04 -3.93 -1.12
CA MET A 41 12.47 -4.26 -1.21
C MET A 41 12.77 -5.72 -0.82
N GLY A 42 11.83 -6.42 -0.18
CA GLY A 42 12.05 -7.76 0.37
C GLY A 42 13.13 -7.76 1.46
N MET A 43 13.23 -6.67 2.22
CA MET A 43 14.29 -6.44 3.20
C MET A 43 13.70 -6.14 4.57
N THR A 44 14.46 -6.44 5.63
CA THR A 44 14.09 -6.03 6.99
C THR A 44 14.24 -4.51 7.15
N ALA A 45 13.52 -3.95 8.12
CA ALA A 45 13.61 -2.53 8.48
C ALA A 45 15.06 -2.06 8.70
N GLU A 46 15.86 -2.84 9.43
CA GLU A 46 17.27 -2.53 9.69
C GLU A 46 18.10 -2.52 8.40
N ALA A 47 17.89 -3.52 7.53
CA ALA A 47 18.60 -3.61 6.26
C ALA A 47 18.25 -2.43 5.33
N VAL A 48 16.98 -2.03 5.27
CA VAL A 48 16.55 -0.86 4.49
C VAL A 48 17.18 0.42 5.05
N ARG A 49 17.19 0.63 6.37
CA ARG A 49 17.82 1.82 6.98
C ARG A 49 19.32 1.86 6.71
N ALA A 50 20.02 0.73 6.87
CA ALA A 50 21.45 0.63 6.58
C ALA A 50 21.72 0.90 5.09
N PHE A 51 20.89 0.36 4.20
CA PHE A 51 21.04 0.56 2.76
C PHE A 51 20.77 2.02 2.38
N ALA A 52 19.73 2.63 2.91
CA ALA A 52 19.42 4.05 2.72
C ALA A 52 20.57 4.95 3.21
N THR A 53 21.11 4.67 4.40
CA THR A 53 22.28 5.37 4.96
C THR A 53 23.50 5.25 4.04
N SER A 54 23.74 4.05 3.49
CA SER A 54 24.86 3.83 2.55
C SER A 54 24.72 4.60 1.23
N LEU A 55 23.51 5.03 0.89
CA LEU A 55 23.20 5.87 -0.27
C LEU A 55 23.16 7.36 0.06
N GLY A 56 23.39 7.75 1.32
CA GLY A 56 23.28 9.13 1.77
C GLY A 56 21.83 9.65 1.79
N LEU A 57 20.85 8.75 1.84
CA LEU A 57 19.45 9.14 2.02
C LEU A 57 19.26 9.56 3.49
N GLY A 58 18.70 10.76 3.68
CA GLY A 58 18.45 11.33 5.01
C GLY A 58 17.33 10.61 5.76
N HIS A 59 17.07 11.07 6.98
CA HIS A 59 15.90 10.64 7.75
C HIS A 59 14.62 10.91 6.94
N ARG A 60 13.73 9.93 6.90
CA ARG A 60 12.45 10.01 6.20
C ARG A 60 11.35 10.15 7.24
N GLU A 61 10.58 11.22 7.13
CA GLU A 61 9.33 11.37 7.85
C GLU A 61 8.27 10.47 7.20
N GLU A 62 7.48 9.79 8.01
CA GLU A 62 6.37 9.02 7.45
C GLU A 62 5.30 9.97 6.91
N PRO A 63 4.72 9.67 5.74
CA PRO A 63 3.60 10.44 5.24
C PRO A 63 2.45 10.36 6.25
N GLU A 64 1.91 11.51 6.62
CA GLU A 64 0.73 11.58 7.47
C GLU A 64 -0.50 11.30 6.61
N PHE A 65 -1.12 10.14 6.82
CA PHE A 65 -2.37 9.79 6.15
C PHE A 65 -3.55 10.31 6.96
N TYR A 66 -4.46 11.00 6.28
CA TYR A 66 -5.75 11.33 6.88
C TYR A 66 -6.59 10.07 7.02
N LEU A 67 -6.79 9.63 8.26
CA LEU A 67 -7.78 8.63 8.63
C LEU A 67 -8.98 9.35 9.25
N PRO A 68 -10.12 9.45 8.55
CA PRO A 68 -11.30 10.10 9.10
C PRO A 68 -11.77 9.36 10.35
N SER A 69 -12.21 10.12 11.34
CA SER A 69 -12.86 9.58 12.52
C SER A 69 -14.17 8.88 12.16
N LEU A 70 -14.64 8.01 13.06
CA LEU A 70 -15.95 7.35 12.90
C LEU A 70 -17.09 8.36 12.78
N GLU A 71 -17.00 9.50 13.48
CA GLU A 71 -18.00 10.56 13.40
C GLU A 71 -18.01 11.21 12.02
N GLU A 72 -16.84 11.50 11.44
CA GLU A 72 -16.72 12.06 10.09
C GLU A 72 -17.24 11.08 9.03
N ILE A 73 -16.94 9.79 9.17
CA ILE A 73 -17.47 8.73 8.29
C ILE A 73 -19.00 8.69 8.37
N ARG A 74 -19.56 8.74 9.59
CA ARG A 74 -21.01 8.74 9.80
C ARG A 74 -21.66 9.97 9.20
N LEU A 75 -21.07 11.14 9.41
CA LEU A 75 -21.56 12.40 8.87
C LEU A 75 -21.52 12.43 7.34
N ALA A 76 -20.41 12.00 6.73
CA ALA A 76 -20.28 11.88 5.28
C ALA A 76 -21.32 10.92 4.71
N THR A 77 -21.52 9.78 5.36
CA THR A 77 -22.55 8.79 4.98
C THR A 77 -23.96 9.38 5.05
N ALA A 78 -24.27 10.13 6.11
CA ALA A 78 -25.56 10.79 6.26
C ALA A 78 -25.80 11.83 5.15
N ARG A 79 -24.79 12.63 4.81
CA ARG A 79 -24.85 13.59 3.70
C ARG A 79 -25.13 12.91 2.36
N ILE A 80 -24.44 11.80 2.07
CA ILE A 80 -24.69 11.01 0.86
C ILE A 80 -26.14 10.51 0.81
N ARG A 81 -26.65 9.95 1.91
CA ARG A 81 -28.04 9.45 2.00
C ARG A 81 -29.09 10.55 1.87
N ALA A 82 -28.79 11.75 2.37
CA ALA A 82 -29.66 12.90 2.24
C ALA A 82 -29.84 13.31 0.77
N GLY A 83 -28.84 13.10 -0.07
CA GLY A 83 -28.88 13.39 -1.51
C GLY A 83 -29.60 12.34 -2.36
N TRP A 84 -30.02 11.20 -1.82
CA TRP A 84 -30.71 10.17 -2.61
C TRP A 84 -32.15 10.54 -2.90
N SER A 85 -32.55 10.32 -4.16
CA SER A 85 -33.96 10.30 -4.56
C SER A 85 -34.69 9.11 -3.92
N GLN A 86 -36.03 9.16 -3.94
CA GLN A 86 -36.87 8.09 -3.40
C GLN A 86 -36.59 6.74 -4.09
N THR A 87 -36.49 6.74 -5.41
CA THR A 87 -36.20 5.54 -6.21
C THR A 87 -34.83 4.93 -5.87
N GLU A 88 -33.81 5.76 -5.64
CA GLU A 88 -32.49 5.29 -5.24
C GLU A 88 -32.45 4.71 -3.82
N ARG A 89 -33.28 5.24 -2.92
CA ARG A 89 -33.43 4.68 -1.57
C ARG A 89 -34.06 3.30 -1.63
N GLU A 90 -35.14 3.15 -2.39
CA GLU A 90 -35.85 1.89 -2.54
C GLU A 90 -34.97 0.81 -3.19
N ALA A 91 -34.27 1.15 -4.28
CA ALA A 91 -33.35 0.23 -4.95
C ALA A 91 -32.22 -0.28 -4.03
N ARG A 92 -31.66 0.61 -3.18
CA ARG A 92 -30.59 0.24 -2.24
C ARG A 92 -31.11 -0.55 -1.04
N LEU A 93 -32.32 -0.26 -0.55
CA LEU A 93 -32.97 -1.05 0.49
C LEU A 93 -33.26 -2.47 -0.01
N GLU A 94 -33.70 -2.61 -1.25
CA GLU A 94 -33.94 -3.91 -1.87
C GLU A 94 -32.64 -4.71 -2.06
N ALA A 95 -31.58 -4.06 -2.56
CA ALA A 95 -30.26 -4.69 -2.67
C ALA A 95 -29.70 -5.15 -1.30
N ALA A 96 -29.93 -4.39 -0.23
CA ALA A 96 -29.50 -4.78 1.11
C ALA A 96 -30.28 -6.00 1.64
N ARG A 97 -31.56 -6.13 1.30
CA ARG A 97 -32.39 -7.29 1.66
C ARG A 97 -31.95 -8.55 0.93
N THR A 98 -31.63 -8.46 -0.36
CA THR A 98 -31.21 -9.61 -1.16
C THR A 98 -29.82 -10.12 -0.78
N VAL A 99 -28.88 -9.25 -0.39
CA VAL A 99 -27.58 -9.67 0.15
C VAL A 99 -27.73 -10.46 1.45
N ARG A 100 -28.64 -10.04 2.34
CA ARG A 100 -28.91 -10.74 3.61
C ARG A 100 -29.53 -12.13 3.45
N MET A 101 -30.25 -12.37 2.35
CA MET A 101 -30.84 -13.68 2.03
C MET A 101 -29.83 -14.66 1.43
N ASN A 102 -28.67 -14.18 0.96
CA ASN A 102 -27.62 -14.99 0.34
C ASN A 102 -26.44 -15.29 1.28
N GLU A 103 -26.42 -14.74 2.50
CA GLU A 103 -25.55 -15.24 3.56
C GLU A 103 -26.17 -16.54 4.11
N PRO A 104 -25.50 -17.70 4.01
CA PRO A 104 -25.98 -18.89 4.68
C PRO A 104 -25.98 -18.60 6.18
N THR A 105 -27.17 -18.48 6.78
CA THR A 105 -27.34 -18.48 8.22
C THR A 105 -26.77 -19.79 8.75
N GLY A 106 -25.54 -19.76 9.27
CA GLY A 106 -24.81 -20.90 9.82
C GLY A 106 -25.43 -21.45 11.11
N HIS A 107 -26.71 -21.81 11.06
CA HIS A 107 -27.46 -22.46 12.13
C HIS A 107 -28.19 -23.68 11.57
N ASP A 108 -27.43 -24.59 10.96
CA ASP A 108 -27.82 -25.99 10.79
C ASP A 108 -26.64 -26.85 11.26
N ASN A 109 -26.45 -26.93 12.58
CA ASN A 109 -25.73 -28.01 13.23
C ASN A 109 -26.36 -28.23 14.59
N GLU A 110 -27.37 -29.09 14.64
CA GLU A 110 -27.55 -30.16 15.65
C GLU A 110 -28.64 -31.14 15.19
#